data_AF-A0A7S1MDA1-F1
#
_entry.id   AF-A0A7S1MDA1-F1
#
_cell.length_a   1.000
_cell.length_b   1.000
_cell.length_c   1.000
_cell.angle_alpha   90.00
_cell.angle_beta   90.00
_cell.angle_gamma   90.00
#
_symmetry.space_group_name_H-M   'P 1'
#
loop_
_entity.id
_entity.type
_entity.pdbx_description
1 polymer ?
#
loop_
_entity_poly.entity_id
_entity_poly.type
_entity_poly.pdbx_seq_one_letter_code
_entity_poly.pdbx_strand_id
1 'polypeptide(L)'
;GIPKTKRFAFYDQVHTTGMDIEHTPNAMAIQTLGKDMTFRDFSQGAYRMRGIGQGQTVQLLVIPEVYDLMMRSLAPVRKNPVTDDHAKRPVADVLIDVTAWLLLNSIRSEHTQHNQLALQSCANVWRKHAYETLRERLPEFRVEGTPSEAAVRALKVFQEPVDFAVRGTVPQPMMFSECIASFVERHEEFITTDGAKTIVHGLVDRARSEDELNKPVIDVQMVQEQEEEREQESEKEKEQEIEMEKFVDLAYSRDDELAVPWAISSLKDFVRSSQFYKLSDFHLYKRRPLEFPDSLMLSRNFFNPKWAGHRRIK
;
A
#
# COMPACT_ATOMS: atom_id res chain seq x y z
N GLY A 1 18.86 -25.26 8.77
CA GLY A 1 17.58 -24.55 8.52
C GLY A 1 16.43 -25.55 8.49
N ILE A 2 15.19 -25.08 8.61
CA ILE A 2 13.98 -25.94 8.58
C ILE A 2 13.82 -26.54 7.16
N PRO A 3 13.54 -27.86 7.00
CA PRO A 3 13.31 -28.49 5.69
C PRO A 3 12.15 -27.83 4.91
N LYS A 4 12.24 -27.69 3.58
CA LYS A 4 11.19 -27.05 2.74
C LYS A 4 9.80 -27.65 2.97
N THR A 5 9.71 -28.96 3.21
CA THR A 5 8.46 -29.69 3.47
C THR A 5 7.79 -29.36 4.80
N LYS A 6 8.51 -28.73 5.72
CA LYS A 6 8.00 -28.30 7.04
C LYS A 6 7.81 -26.78 7.12
N ARG A 7 7.93 -26.07 5.99
CA ARG A 7 7.75 -24.62 5.94
C ARG A 7 6.31 -24.31 5.57
N PHE A 8 5.74 -23.36 6.29
CA PHE A 8 4.54 -22.65 5.89
C PHE A 8 4.97 -21.30 5.33
N ALA A 9 4.45 -20.95 4.16
CA ALA A 9 4.68 -19.66 3.53
C ALA A 9 3.36 -18.90 3.52
N PHE A 10 3.40 -17.64 3.93
CA PHE A 10 2.27 -16.73 3.92
C PHE A 10 2.59 -15.56 3.02
N TYR A 11 1.62 -15.15 2.21
CA TYR A 11 1.71 -14.01 1.30
C TYR A 11 0.54 -13.09 1.60
N ASP A 12 0.81 -11.83 1.90
CA ASP A 12 -0.18 -10.79 1.72
C ASP A 12 -0.27 -10.38 0.24
N GLN A 13 -1.23 -9.52 -0.08
CA GLN A 13 -1.48 -9.10 -1.45
C GLN A 13 -0.29 -8.34 -2.08
N VAL A 14 0.41 -7.51 -1.31
CA VAL A 14 1.53 -6.69 -1.79
C VAL A 14 2.71 -7.56 -2.22
N HIS A 15 3.03 -8.57 -1.41
CA HIS A 15 4.10 -9.54 -1.69
C HIS A 15 3.71 -10.62 -2.70
N THR A 16 2.50 -10.58 -3.27
CA THR A 16 2.13 -11.39 -4.44
C THR A 16 2.63 -10.82 -5.76
N THR A 17 3.44 -9.76 -5.75
CA THR A 17 4.12 -9.18 -6.92
C THR A 17 5.65 -9.17 -6.75
N GLY A 18 6.42 -9.24 -7.84
CA GLY A 18 7.88 -9.01 -7.81
C GLY A 18 8.81 -10.10 -7.21
N MET A 19 8.38 -10.91 -6.22
CA MET A 19 9.28 -11.81 -5.48
C MET A 19 9.14 -13.30 -5.84
N ASP A 20 10.19 -13.94 -6.37
CA ASP A 20 10.14 -15.36 -6.72
C ASP A 20 10.49 -16.27 -5.53
N ILE A 21 9.55 -17.14 -5.12
CA ILE A 21 9.72 -18.06 -3.99
C ILE A 21 9.52 -19.49 -4.46
N GLU A 22 10.58 -20.29 -4.34
CA GLU A 22 10.55 -21.69 -4.73
C GLU A 22 9.79 -22.56 -3.72
N HIS A 23 8.65 -23.11 -4.16
CA HIS A 23 7.92 -24.14 -3.44
C HIS A 23 8.31 -25.56 -3.84
N THR A 24 7.91 -26.54 -3.02
CA THR A 24 8.05 -27.95 -3.39
C THR A 24 7.14 -28.31 -4.57
N PRO A 25 7.48 -29.30 -5.42
CA PRO A 25 6.66 -29.66 -6.57
C PRO A 25 5.22 -30.07 -6.24
N ASN A 26 4.98 -30.62 -5.05
CA ASN A 26 3.65 -31.03 -4.58
C ASN A 26 3.04 -30.05 -3.58
N ALA A 27 3.45 -28.78 -3.62
CA ALA A 27 2.92 -27.77 -2.71
C ALA A 27 1.43 -27.49 -2.99
N MET A 28 0.69 -27.25 -1.91
CA MET A 28 -0.70 -26.81 -1.96
C MET A 28 -0.78 -25.42 -1.36
N ALA A 29 -1.34 -24.48 -2.11
CA ALA A 29 -1.64 -23.14 -1.62
C ALA A 29 -3.12 -23.03 -1.27
N ILE A 30 -3.43 -22.19 -0.30
CA ILE A 30 -4.79 -21.73 -0.01
C ILE A 30 -4.85 -20.26 -0.39
N GLN A 31 -5.82 -19.90 -1.22
CA GLN A 31 -6.04 -18.53 -1.66
C GLN A 31 -7.42 -18.07 -1.20
N THR A 32 -7.46 -16.90 -0.55
CA THR A 32 -8.69 -16.26 -0.08
C THR A 32 -9.19 -15.22 -1.08
N LEU A 33 -10.50 -14.97 -1.10
CA LEU A 33 -11.10 -13.87 -1.88
C LEU A 33 -11.46 -12.69 -0.99
N GLY A 34 -11.08 -11.49 -1.42
CA GLY A 34 -11.50 -10.21 -0.83
C GLY A 34 -12.60 -9.54 -1.65
N LYS A 35 -13.38 -8.64 -1.02
CA LYS A 35 -14.53 -7.96 -1.64
C LYS A 35 -14.16 -7.14 -2.89
N ASP A 36 -12.99 -6.48 -2.86
CA ASP A 36 -12.51 -5.57 -3.92
C ASP A 36 -11.42 -6.21 -4.79
N MET A 37 -11.21 -7.52 -4.67
CA MET A 37 -10.19 -8.22 -5.43
C MET A 37 -10.56 -8.23 -6.92
N THR A 38 -9.58 -7.94 -7.78
CA THR A 38 -9.74 -8.03 -9.23
C THR A 38 -9.20 -9.36 -9.77
N PHE A 39 -9.53 -9.70 -11.02
CA PHE A 39 -9.00 -10.90 -11.66
C PHE A 39 -7.46 -10.90 -11.75
N ARG A 40 -6.87 -9.70 -11.89
CA ARG A 40 -5.42 -9.51 -11.91
C ARG A 40 -4.81 -9.92 -10.58
N ASP A 41 -5.32 -9.38 -9.47
CA ASP A 41 -4.80 -9.65 -8.12
C ASP A 41 -4.91 -11.13 -7.77
N PHE A 42 -6.08 -11.71 -8.06
CA PHE A 42 -6.33 -13.14 -7.90
C PHE A 42 -5.33 -13.99 -8.69
N SER A 43 -5.13 -13.68 -9.97
CA SER A 43 -4.21 -14.44 -10.82
C SER A 43 -2.76 -14.31 -10.37
N GLN A 44 -2.33 -13.11 -9.96
CA GLN A 44 -0.97 -12.87 -9.48
C GLN A 44 -0.65 -13.66 -8.21
N GLY A 45 -1.60 -13.75 -7.27
CA GLY A 45 -1.48 -14.59 -6.10
C GLY A 45 -1.35 -16.08 -6.46
N ALA A 46 -2.19 -16.57 -7.36
CA ALA A 46 -2.12 -17.96 -7.83
C ALA A 46 -0.77 -18.26 -8.51
N TYR A 47 -0.27 -17.36 -9.36
CA TYR A 47 0.98 -17.55 -10.11
C TYR A 47 2.25 -17.59 -9.26
N ARG A 48 2.17 -17.38 -7.94
CA ARG A 48 3.26 -17.73 -7.01
C ARG A 48 3.53 -19.23 -7.00
N MET A 49 2.51 -20.04 -7.28
CA MET A 49 2.64 -21.48 -7.50
C MET A 49 3.03 -21.74 -8.96
N ARG A 50 4.32 -21.63 -9.29
CA ARG A 50 4.85 -21.79 -10.66
C ARG A 50 4.52 -23.14 -11.32
N GLY A 51 4.30 -24.17 -10.53
CA GLY A 51 3.98 -25.53 -10.98
C GLY A 51 2.48 -25.86 -10.96
N ILE A 52 1.57 -24.87 -11.03
CA ILE A 52 0.12 -25.13 -11.10
C ILE A 52 -0.18 -26.09 -12.25
N GLY A 53 -0.91 -27.17 -11.95
CA GLY A 53 -1.24 -28.21 -12.92
C GLY A 53 -0.10 -29.21 -13.19
N GLN A 54 1.08 -28.99 -12.59
CA GLN A 54 2.26 -29.86 -12.64
C GLN A 54 2.65 -30.31 -11.22
N GLY A 55 1.66 -30.76 -10.45
CA GLY A 55 1.82 -31.22 -9.06
C GLY A 55 1.45 -30.18 -8.01
N GLN A 56 1.59 -28.88 -8.30
CA GLN A 56 1.12 -27.83 -7.40
C GLN A 56 -0.37 -27.54 -7.63
N THR A 57 -1.06 -27.23 -6.54
CA THR A 57 -2.50 -26.95 -6.54
C THR A 57 -2.82 -25.72 -5.70
N VAL A 58 -3.93 -25.05 -6.04
CA VAL A 58 -4.48 -23.92 -5.28
C VAL A 58 -5.89 -24.30 -4.85
N GLN A 59 -6.17 -24.19 -3.55
CA GLN A 59 -7.50 -24.32 -2.99
C GLN A 59 -8.07 -22.94 -2.68
N LEU A 60 -9.26 -22.67 -3.19
CA LEU A 60 -9.94 -21.41 -2.98
C LEU A 60 -10.77 -21.47 -1.69
N LEU A 61 -10.54 -20.52 -0.80
CA LEU A 61 -11.35 -20.33 0.40
C LEU A 61 -12.21 -19.07 0.23
N VAL A 62 -13.53 -19.27 0.20
CA VAL A 62 -14.51 -18.19 0.05
C VAL A 62 -15.32 -18.10 1.34
N ILE A 63 -15.29 -16.95 1.98
CA ILE A 63 -16.10 -16.68 3.16
C ILE A 63 -17.57 -16.44 2.76
N PRO A 64 -18.55 -16.78 3.61
CA PRO A 64 -19.98 -16.67 3.28
C PRO A 64 -20.40 -15.27 2.79
N GLU A 65 -19.86 -14.22 3.39
CA GLU A 65 -20.20 -12.83 3.08
C GLU A 65 -19.77 -12.44 1.66
N VAL A 66 -18.57 -12.86 1.25
CA VAL A 66 -18.05 -12.64 -0.11
C VAL A 66 -18.80 -13.49 -1.11
N TYR A 67 -19.16 -14.72 -0.74
CA TYR A 67 -19.99 -15.57 -1.57
C TYR A 67 -21.36 -14.93 -1.83
N ASP A 68 -22.05 -14.44 -0.80
CA ASP A 68 -23.34 -13.77 -0.94
C ASP A 68 -23.23 -12.51 -1.81
N LEU A 69 -22.16 -11.71 -1.62
CA LEU A 69 -21.90 -10.53 -2.44
C LEU A 69 -21.69 -10.87 -3.92
N MET A 70 -20.91 -11.93 -4.19
CA MET A 70 -20.69 -12.45 -5.53
C MET A 70 -22.02 -12.86 -6.18
N MET A 71 -22.84 -13.62 -5.45
CA MET A 71 -24.10 -14.14 -5.96
C MET A 71 -25.11 -13.02 -6.24
N ARG A 72 -25.19 -12.02 -5.37
CA ARG A 72 -26.00 -10.80 -5.59
C ARG A 72 -25.52 -10.02 -6.82
N SER A 73 -24.21 -9.87 -7.00
CA SER A 73 -23.63 -9.13 -8.12
C SER A 73 -23.87 -9.82 -9.46
N LEU A 74 -23.87 -11.16 -9.49
CA LEU A 74 -24.07 -11.95 -10.71
C LEU A 74 -25.55 -12.25 -11.01
N ALA A 75 -26.46 -11.98 -10.08
CA ALA A 75 -27.89 -12.26 -10.25
C ALA A 75 -28.50 -11.68 -11.55
N PRO A 76 -28.17 -10.46 -12.02
CA PRO A 76 -28.74 -9.91 -13.27
C PRO A 76 -28.29 -10.66 -14.53
N VAL A 77 -27.11 -11.30 -14.49
CA VAL A 77 -26.49 -11.96 -15.64
C VAL A 77 -26.84 -13.45 -15.66
N ARG A 78 -27.20 -14.02 -14.51
CA ARG A 78 -27.59 -15.43 -14.39
C ARG A 78 -29.02 -15.66 -14.85
N LYS A 79 -29.16 -16.55 -15.83
CA LYS A 79 -30.46 -16.98 -16.36
C LYS A 79 -31.19 -18.00 -15.49
N ASN A 80 -30.46 -18.71 -14.61
CA ASN A 80 -31.03 -19.76 -13.76
C ASN A 80 -30.90 -19.39 -12.27
N PRO A 81 -31.99 -19.47 -11.49
CA PRO A 81 -31.93 -19.30 -10.04
C PRO A 81 -31.13 -20.43 -9.41
N VAL A 82 -30.32 -20.08 -8.40
CA VAL A 82 -29.40 -21.00 -7.73
C VAL A 82 -30.17 -21.84 -6.72
N THR A 83 -29.89 -23.14 -6.68
CA THR A 83 -30.25 -23.97 -5.52
C THR A 83 -29.38 -23.57 -4.34
N ASP A 84 -30.00 -23.16 -3.23
CA ASP A 84 -29.37 -22.58 -2.01
C ASP A 84 -28.26 -23.42 -1.35
N ASP A 85 -28.04 -24.66 -1.78
CA ASP A 85 -27.02 -25.53 -1.19
C ASP A 85 -25.67 -25.42 -1.92
N HIS A 86 -24.82 -24.52 -1.42
CA HIS A 86 -23.49 -24.25 -1.97
C HIS A 86 -22.58 -25.49 -1.97
N ALA A 87 -22.78 -26.42 -1.02
CA ALA A 87 -21.98 -27.64 -0.89
C ALA A 87 -22.28 -28.68 -1.98
N LYS A 88 -23.40 -28.55 -2.70
CA LYS A 88 -23.81 -29.46 -3.78
C LYS A 88 -23.48 -28.93 -5.17
N ARG A 89 -22.94 -27.71 -5.28
CA ARG A 89 -22.61 -27.12 -6.58
C ARG A 89 -21.32 -27.73 -7.14
N PRO A 90 -21.27 -28.05 -8.44
CA PRO A 90 -20.02 -28.43 -9.09
C PRO A 90 -18.95 -27.36 -8.88
N VAL A 91 -17.73 -27.78 -8.53
CA VAL A 91 -16.59 -26.87 -8.33
C VAL A 91 -16.35 -25.99 -9.57
N ALA A 92 -16.53 -26.54 -10.77
CA ALA A 92 -16.39 -25.82 -12.02
C ALA A 92 -17.33 -24.60 -12.11
N ASP A 93 -18.59 -24.75 -11.70
CA ASP A 93 -19.58 -23.67 -11.75
C ASP A 93 -19.25 -22.56 -10.75
N VAL A 94 -18.70 -22.92 -9.59
CA VAL A 94 -18.26 -21.95 -8.57
C VAL A 94 -17.05 -21.18 -9.10
N LEU A 95 -16.10 -21.84 -9.75
CA LEU A 95 -14.93 -21.17 -10.35
C LEU A 95 -15.30 -20.24 -11.51
N ILE A 96 -16.33 -20.59 -12.30
CA ILE A 96 -16.89 -19.69 -13.33
C ILE A 96 -17.49 -18.44 -12.68
N ASP A 97 -18.28 -18.61 -11.61
CA ASP A 97 -18.86 -17.46 -10.88
C ASP A 97 -17.76 -16.56 -10.30
N VAL A 98 -16.75 -17.16 -9.65
CA VAL A 98 -15.62 -16.42 -9.10
C VAL A 98 -14.91 -15.63 -10.18
N THR A 99 -14.61 -16.26 -11.33
CA THR A 99 -13.93 -15.59 -12.44
C THR A 99 -14.78 -14.45 -13.02
N ALA A 100 -16.08 -14.67 -13.21
CA ALA A 100 -16.99 -13.66 -13.72
C ALA A 100 -17.12 -12.47 -12.76
N TRP A 101 -17.17 -12.74 -11.46
CA TRP A 101 -17.25 -11.70 -10.43
C TRP A 101 -15.96 -10.90 -10.30
N LEU A 102 -14.80 -11.55 -10.35
CA LEU A 102 -13.50 -10.88 -10.37
C LEU A 102 -13.31 -9.97 -11.60
N LEU A 103 -13.81 -10.40 -12.77
CA LEU A 103 -13.83 -9.56 -13.98
C LEU A 103 -14.80 -8.39 -13.86
N LEU A 104 -15.98 -8.61 -13.26
CA LEU A 104 -16.93 -7.54 -12.98
C LEU A 104 -16.32 -6.49 -12.03
N ASN A 105 -15.59 -6.94 -11.00
CA ASN A 105 -14.84 -6.04 -10.12
C ASN A 105 -13.75 -5.27 -10.88
N SER A 106 -13.04 -5.89 -11.82
CA SER A 106 -12.10 -5.17 -12.69
C SER A 106 -12.79 -4.05 -13.48
N ILE A 107 -13.96 -4.32 -14.08
CA ILE A 107 -14.72 -3.31 -14.83
C ILE A 107 -15.18 -2.17 -13.91
N ARG A 108 -15.68 -2.50 -12.71
CA ARG A 108 -16.07 -1.50 -11.71
C ARG A 108 -14.89 -0.62 -11.31
N SER A 109 -13.73 -1.23 -11.06
CA SER A 109 -12.51 -0.47 -10.73
C SER A 109 -12.09 0.47 -11.86
N GLU A 110 -12.17 0.05 -13.12
CA GLU A 110 -11.86 0.93 -14.28
C GLU A 110 -12.88 2.07 -14.40
N HIS A 111 -14.16 1.80 -14.13
CA HIS A 111 -15.21 2.83 -14.11
C HIS A 111 -14.96 3.88 -13.03
N THR A 112 -14.61 3.46 -11.81
CA THR A 112 -14.22 4.35 -10.71
C THR A 112 -13.03 5.25 -11.12
N GLN A 113 -12.01 4.68 -11.77
CA GLN A 113 -10.87 5.45 -12.29
C GLN A 113 -11.28 6.43 -13.41
N HIS A 114 -12.21 6.03 -14.29
CA HIS A 114 -12.75 6.90 -15.32
C HIS A 114 -13.45 8.13 -14.71
N ASN A 115 -14.30 7.90 -13.71
CA ASN A 115 -15.01 8.96 -13.00
C ASN A 115 -14.04 9.93 -12.31
N GLN A 116 -12.99 9.40 -11.69
CA GLN A 116 -11.93 10.20 -11.10
C GLN A 116 -11.25 11.09 -12.15
N LEU A 117 -10.87 10.52 -13.31
CA LEU A 117 -10.25 11.26 -14.40
C LEU A 117 -11.19 12.35 -14.94
N ALA A 118 -12.48 12.09 -15.02
CA ALA A 118 -13.48 13.07 -15.43
C ALA A 118 -13.60 14.22 -14.43
N LEU A 119 -13.58 13.94 -13.11
CA LEU A 119 -13.52 14.99 -12.07
C LEU A 119 -12.25 15.81 -12.17
N GLN A 120 -11.09 15.18 -12.31
CA GLN A 120 -9.81 15.87 -12.48
C GLN A 120 -9.77 16.71 -13.76
N SER A 121 -10.32 16.19 -14.86
CA SER A 121 -10.44 16.91 -16.13
C SER A 121 -11.34 18.13 -16.00
N CYS A 122 -12.45 18.00 -15.26
CA CYS A 122 -13.33 19.11 -14.92
C CYS A 122 -12.56 20.15 -14.07
N ALA A 123 -11.89 19.69 -13.02
CA ALA A 123 -11.13 20.54 -12.12
C ALA A 123 -10.01 21.31 -12.77
N ASN A 124 -9.35 20.70 -13.76
CA ASN A 124 -8.32 21.35 -14.55
C ASN A 124 -8.83 22.59 -15.29
N VAL A 125 -10.13 22.71 -15.60
CA VAL A 125 -10.69 23.90 -16.26
C VAL A 125 -10.56 25.12 -15.35
N TRP A 126 -11.14 25.06 -14.15
CA TRP A 126 -11.08 26.20 -13.21
C TRP A 126 -9.71 26.35 -12.56
N ARG A 127 -8.98 25.26 -12.29
CA ARG A 127 -7.61 25.30 -11.74
C ARG A 127 -6.66 26.05 -12.67
N LYS A 128 -6.76 25.89 -14.00
CA LYS A 128 -5.95 26.66 -14.95
C LYS A 128 -6.23 28.16 -14.86
N HIS A 129 -7.50 28.56 -14.82
CA HIS A 129 -7.86 29.97 -14.70
C HIS A 129 -7.46 30.55 -13.34
N ALA A 130 -7.64 29.81 -12.24
CA ALA A 130 -7.19 30.20 -10.91
C ALA A 130 -5.67 30.37 -10.87
N TYR A 131 -4.93 29.45 -11.49
CA TYR A 131 -3.46 29.56 -11.61
C TYR A 131 -3.02 30.79 -12.41
N GLU A 132 -3.66 31.07 -13.55
CA GLU A 132 -3.37 32.28 -14.33
C GLU A 132 -3.63 33.56 -13.50
N THR A 133 -4.73 33.57 -12.75
CA THR A 133 -5.09 34.67 -11.84
C THR A 133 -4.02 34.87 -10.76
N LEU A 134 -3.55 33.78 -10.14
CA LEU A 134 -2.46 33.82 -9.16
C LEU A 134 -1.14 34.28 -9.78
N ARG A 135 -0.85 33.87 -11.01
CA ARG A 135 0.37 34.25 -11.73
C ARG A 135 0.40 35.75 -12.03
N GLU A 136 -0.72 36.31 -12.48
CA GLU A 136 -0.86 37.74 -12.75
C GLU A 136 -0.82 38.58 -11.47
N ARG A 137 -1.43 38.09 -10.39
CA ARG A 137 -1.53 38.77 -9.09
C ARG A 137 -0.44 38.40 -8.10
N LEU A 138 0.58 37.64 -8.53
CA LEU A 138 1.71 37.23 -7.70
C LEU A 138 2.41 38.40 -6.98
N PRO A 139 2.57 39.60 -7.59
CA PRO A 139 3.15 40.74 -6.90
C PRO A 139 2.39 41.16 -5.63
N GLU A 140 1.07 40.93 -5.57
CA GLU A 140 0.24 41.26 -4.39
C GLU A 140 0.64 40.46 -3.14
N PHE A 141 1.19 39.26 -3.32
CA PHE A 141 1.66 38.43 -2.20
C PHE A 141 3.08 38.78 -1.73
N ARG A 142 3.80 39.65 -2.45
CA ARG A 142 5.19 40.02 -2.14
C ARG A 142 5.32 41.35 -1.39
N VAL A 143 4.26 42.14 -1.35
CA VAL A 143 4.22 43.47 -0.71
C VAL A 143 3.55 43.34 0.66
N GLU A 144 3.90 44.19 1.64
CA GLU A 144 3.25 44.29 2.96
C GLU A 144 1.80 44.82 2.90
N GLY A 145 1.01 44.39 1.92
CA GLY A 145 -0.39 44.74 1.73
C GLY A 145 -1.28 43.50 1.74
N THR A 146 -2.56 43.70 2.04
CA THR A 146 -3.57 42.63 1.98
C THR A 146 -3.78 42.24 0.50
N PRO A 147 -3.59 40.97 0.11
CA PRO A 147 -3.88 40.52 -1.25
C PRO A 147 -5.34 40.80 -1.62
N SER A 148 -5.61 41.05 -2.90
CA SER A 148 -6.97 41.24 -3.37
C SER A 148 -7.83 40.00 -3.12
N GLU A 149 -9.14 40.18 -2.95
CA GLU A 149 -10.03 39.05 -2.72
C GLU A 149 -9.97 38.01 -3.84
N ALA A 150 -9.78 38.44 -5.10
CA ALA A 150 -9.65 37.54 -6.23
C ALA A 150 -8.38 36.67 -6.14
N ALA A 151 -7.27 37.24 -5.66
CA ALA A 151 -6.04 36.48 -5.42
C ALA A 151 -6.23 35.45 -4.28
N VAL A 152 -6.92 35.84 -3.21
CA VAL A 152 -7.24 34.93 -2.10
C VAL A 152 -8.18 33.81 -2.53
N ARG A 153 -9.22 34.10 -3.32
CA ARG A 153 -10.13 33.07 -3.86
C ARG A 153 -9.42 32.10 -4.80
N ALA A 154 -8.57 32.61 -5.69
CA ALA A 154 -7.78 31.76 -6.58
C ALA A 154 -6.79 30.87 -5.81
N LEU A 155 -6.24 31.34 -4.68
CA LEU A 155 -5.39 30.54 -3.80
C LEU A 155 -6.18 29.40 -3.12
N LYS A 156 -7.41 29.68 -2.68
CA LYS A 156 -8.27 28.68 -2.03
C LYS A 156 -8.60 27.47 -2.91
N VAL A 157 -8.59 27.62 -4.24
CA VAL A 157 -8.79 26.51 -5.19
C VAL A 157 -7.73 25.40 -5.03
N PHE A 158 -6.54 25.75 -4.54
CA PHE A 158 -5.42 24.82 -4.33
C PHE A 158 -5.22 24.45 -2.86
N GLN A 159 -6.10 24.91 -1.97
CA GLN A 159 -6.04 24.58 -0.56
C GLN A 159 -7.01 23.45 -0.25
N GLU A 160 -6.49 22.39 0.35
CA GLU A 160 -7.27 21.29 0.90
C GLU A 160 -7.28 21.46 2.42
N PRO A 161 -8.37 21.99 3.00
CA PRO A 161 -8.43 22.19 4.44
C PRO A 161 -8.47 20.83 5.14
N VAL A 162 -7.53 20.61 6.06
CA VAL A 162 -7.56 19.45 6.94
C VAL A 162 -8.66 19.68 7.97
N ASP A 163 -9.80 19.03 7.79
CA ASP A 163 -10.92 19.05 8.73
C ASP A 163 -10.99 17.72 9.49
N PHE A 164 -10.96 17.79 10.82
CA PHE A 164 -11.09 16.63 11.71
C PHE A 164 -12.53 16.41 12.17
N ALA A 165 -13.49 17.20 11.69
CA ALA A 165 -14.88 17.07 12.05
C ALA A 165 -15.51 15.80 11.44
N VAL A 166 -15.90 14.86 12.31
CA VAL A 166 -16.68 13.69 11.90
C VAL A 166 -18.11 14.13 11.62
N ARG A 167 -18.56 13.99 10.37
CA ARG A 167 -19.95 14.28 9.99
C ARG A 167 -20.90 13.34 10.74
N GLY A 168 -21.89 13.90 11.42
CA GLY A 168 -22.88 13.14 12.20
C GLY A 168 -23.92 12.38 11.36
N THR A 169 -23.81 12.40 10.03
CA THR A 169 -24.78 11.80 9.11
C THR A 169 -24.07 11.06 7.99
N VAL A 170 -24.59 9.88 7.64
CA VAL A 170 -24.13 9.12 6.47
C VAL A 170 -24.47 9.92 5.21
N PRO A 171 -23.50 10.17 4.31
CA PRO A 171 -23.78 10.84 3.04
C PRO A 171 -24.81 10.08 2.20
N GLN A 172 -25.66 10.82 1.49
CA GLN A 172 -26.64 10.19 0.60
C GLN A 172 -25.99 9.84 -0.74
N PRO A 173 -26.36 8.69 -1.36
CA PRO A 173 -25.91 8.37 -2.71
C PRO A 173 -26.37 9.45 -3.68
N MET A 174 -25.46 9.95 -4.49
CA MET A 174 -25.74 10.92 -5.54
C MET A 174 -25.13 10.43 -6.86
N MET A 175 -25.74 10.82 -7.96
CA MET A 175 -25.29 10.45 -9.29
C MET A 175 -23.96 11.12 -9.64
N PHE A 176 -23.21 10.54 -10.58
CA PHE A 176 -21.92 11.11 -10.95
C PHE A 176 -22.07 12.48 -11.62
N SER A 177 -23.10 12.66 -12.45
CA SER A 177 -23.43 13.96 -13.04
C SER A 177 -23.81 15.02 -12.02
N GLU A 178 -24.52 14.64 -10.94
CA GLU A 178 -24.86 15.55 -9.84
C GLU A 178 -23.60 16.01 -9.10
N CYS A 179 -22.64 15.10 -8.90
CA CYS A 179 -21.35 15.41 -8.30
C CYS A 179 -20.59 16.44 -9.13
N ILE A 180 -20.40 16.17 -10.43
CA ILE A 180 -19.72 17.10 -11.33
C ILE A 180 -20.45 18.44 -11.37
N ALA A 181 -21.78 18.43 -11.49
CA ALA A 181 -22.57 19.67 -11.51
C ALA A 181 -22.35 20.50 -10.24
N SER A 182 -22.36 19.87 -9.05
CA SER A 182 -22.07 20.57 -7.78
C SER A 182 -20.65 21.13 -7.72
N PHE A 183 -19.68 20.45 -8.34
CA PHE A 183 -18.29 20.87 -8.40
C PHE A 183 -18.11 22.09 -9.30
N VAL A 184 -18.82 22.09 -10.43
CA VAL A 184 -18.87 23.20 -11.39
C VAL A 184 -19.52 24.43 -10.77
N GLU A 185 -20.67 24.26 -10.11
CA GLU A 185 -21.38 25.35 -9.44
C GLU A 185 -20.50 26.03 -8.37
N ARG A 186 -19.77 25.23 -7.57
CA ARG A 186 -18.84 25.75 -6.56
C ARG A 186 -17.69 26.58 -7.12
N HIS A 187 -17.32 26.40 -8.39
CA HIS A 187 -16.18 27.07 -9.02
C HIS A 187 -16.57 27.90 -10.25
N GLU A 188 -17.85 28.25 -10.39
CA GLU A 188 -18.38 28.98 -11.55
C GLU A 188 -17.62 30.29 -11.82
N GLU A 189 -17.14 30.95 -10.76
CA GLU A 189 -16.36 32.19 -10.84
C GLU A 189 -15.06 32.07 -11.67
N PHE A 190 -14.53 30.85 -11.83
CA PHE A 190 -13.33 30.55 -12.61
C PHE A 190 -13.63 29.95 -13.99
N ILE A 191 -14.91 29.78 -14.35
CA ILE A 191 -15.37 29.20 -15.63
C ILE A 191 -15.94 30.33 -16.50
N THR A 192 -15.07 31.27 -16.88
CA THR A 192 -15.48 32.53 -17.51
C THR A 192 -15.57 32.46 -19.03
N THR A 193 -14.65 31.71 -19.67
CA THR A 193 -14.55 31.66 -21.14
C THR A 193 -15.58 30.72 -21.76
N ASP A 194 -16.06 31.05 -22.97
CA ASP A 194 -17.02 30.20 -23.70
C ASP A 194 -16.44 28.80 -24.00
N GLY A 195 -15.12 28.72 -24.21
CA GLY A 195 -14.41 27.45 -24.35
C GLY A 195 -14.45 26.61 -23.06
N ALA A 196 -14.20 27.23 -21.90
CA ALA A 196 -14.28 26.55 -20.60
C ALA A 196 -15.71 26.04 -20.32
N LYS A 197 -16.72 26.88 -20.57
CA LYS A 197 -18.13 26.50 -20.43
C LYS A 197 -18.49 25.32 -21.32
N THR A 198 -18.07 25.34 -22.59
CA THR A 198 -18.33 24.24 -23.54
C THR A 198 -17.71 22.91 -23.06
N ILE A 199 -16.47 22.95 -22.57
CA ILE A 199 -15.79 21.74 -22.06
C ILE A 199 -16.52 21.17 -20.84
N VAL A 200 -16.90 22.04 -19.89
CA VAL A 200 -17.58 21.64 -18.67
C VAL A 200 -18.97 21.08 -18.96
N HIS A 201 -19.75 21.74 -19.82
CA HIS A 201 -21.04 21.20 -20.27
C HIS A 201 -20.88 19.84 -20.94
N GLY A 202 -19.90 19.67 -21.83
CA GLY A 202 -19.63 18.38 -22.47
C GLY A 202 -19.15 17.28 -21.51
N LEU A 203 -18.56 17.63 -20.36
CA LEU A 203 -18.24 16.66 -19.29
C LEU A 203 -19.49 16.27 -18.51
N VAL A 204 -20.33 17.24 -18.13
CA VAL A 204 -21.59 16.99 -17.41
C VAL A 204 -22.55 16.16 -18.27
N ASP A 205 -22.68 16.47 -19.56
CA ASP A 205 -23.59 15.74 -20.45
C ASP A 205 -23.13 14.29 -20.69
N ARG A 206 -21.81 14.04 -20.76
CA ARG A 206 -21.28 12.67 -20.79
C ARG A 206 -21.58 11.91 -19.51
N ALA A 207 -21.36 12.53 -18.35
CA ALA A 207 -21.69 11.93 -17.06
C ALA A 207 -23.19 11.61 -16.94
N ARG A 208 -24.07 12.49 -17.44
CA ARG A 208 -25.52 12.24 -17.50
C ARG A 208 -25.88 11.04 -18.37
N SER A 209 -25.26 10.92 -19.54
CA SER A 209 -25.48 9.76 -20.41
C SER A 209 -25.03 8.45 -19.76
N GLU A 210 -23.99 8.49 -18.91
CA GLU A 210 -23.49 7.32 -18.19
C GLU A 210 -24.39 6.97 -16.98
N ASP A 211 -24.93 7.98 -16.29
CA ASP A 211 -25.90 7.79 -15.21
C ASP A 211 -27.21 7.16 -15.70
N GLU A 212 -27.61 7.34 -16.96
CA GLU A 212 -28.78 6.64 -17.53
C GLU A 212 -28.57 5.12 -17.64
N LEU A 213 -27.32 4.68 -17.73
CA LEU A 213 -26.94 3.27 -17.86
C LEU A 213 -26.67 2.61 -16.50
N ASN A 214 -26.44 3.41 -15.46
CA ASN A 214 -26.05 2.96 -14.13
C ASN A 214 -27.10 3.34 -13.07
N LYS A 215 -27.14 2.58 -11.97
CA LYS A 215 -27.92 2.99 -10.79
C LYS A 215 -27.08 3.97 -9.96
N PRO A 216 -27.70 4.86 -9.15
CA PRO A 216 -26.94 5.67 -8.23
C PRO A 216 -26.17 4.75 -7.29
N VAL A 217 -24.85 4.81 -7.35
CA VAL A 217 -23.93 4.13 -6.45
C VAL A 217 -23.28 5.21 -5.59
N ILE A 218 -22.86 4.88 -4.36
CA ILE A 218 -22.02 5.73 -3.51
C ILE A 218 -20.60 5.80 -4.14
N ASP A 219 -20.48 6.01 -5.45
CA ASP A 219 -19.22 5.82 -6.17
C ASP A 219 -18.32 7.06 -5.96
N VAL A 220 -18.89 8.26 -5.94
CA VAL A 220 -18.06 9.48 -6.06
C VAL A 220 -17.35 9.91 -4.78
N GLN A 221 -17.99 9.75 -3.61
CA GLN A 221 -17.29 9.93 -2.33
C GLN A 221 -16.38 8.74 -2.02
N MET A 222 -16.77 7.52 -2.41
CA MET A 222 -15.88 6.36 -2.33
C MET A 222 -14.62 6.56 -3.19
N VAL A 223 -14.67 7.22 -4.36
CA VAL A 223 -13.46 7.45 -5.18
C VAL A 223 -12.41 8.28 -4.42
N GLN A 224 -12.82 9.36 -3.75
CA GLN A 224 -11.88 10.19 -2.96
C GLN A 224 -11.44 9.47 -1.69
N GLU A 225 -12.36 8.85 -0.93
CA GLU A 225 -12.02 8.08 0.28
C GLU A 225 -11.13 6.87 -0.03
N GLN A 226 -11.35 6.18 -1.15
CA GLN A 226 -10.61 4.96 -1.52
C GLN A 226 -9.19 5.28 -2.01
N GLU A 227 -8.93 6.48 -2.54
CA GLU A 227 -7.57 6.95 -2.84
C GLU A 227 -6.86 7.39 -1.56
N GLU A 228 -7.53 8.15 -0.69
CA GLU A 228 -6.98 8.51 0.63
C GLU A 228 -6.66 7.28 1.48
N GLU A 229 -7.54 6.26 1.49
CA GLU A 229 -7.29 4.99 2.15
C GLU A 229 -6.11 4.24 1.51
N ARG A 230 -6.02 4.18 0.18
CA ARG A 230 -4.89 3.53 -0.53
C ARG A 230 -3.57 4.25 -0.31
N GLU A 231 -3.56 5.58 -0.31
CA GLU A 231 -2.38 6.39 -0.05
C GLU A 231 -1.94 6.22 1.41
N GLN A 232 -2.88 6.29 2.37
CA GLN A 232 -2.59 6.03 3.78
C GLN A 232 -2.11 4.61 4.04
N GLU A 233 -2.67 3.60 3.37
CA GLU A 233 -2.18 2.22 3.44
C GLU A 233 -0.75 2.14 2.88
N SER A 234 -0.49 2.72 1.71
CA SER A 234 0.86 2.74 1.13
C SER A 234 1.88 3.46 2.01
N GLU A 235 1.49 4.55 2.67
CA GLU A 235 2.35 5.27 3.61
C GLU A 235 2.64 4.45 4.87
N LYS A 236 1.61 3.89 5.52
CA LYS A 236 1.78 3.01 6.69
C LYS A 236 2.65 1.80 6.36
N GLU A 237 2.53 1.25 5.16
CA GLU A 237 3.34 0.11 4.71
C GLU A 237 4.80 0.51 4.47
N LYS A 238 5.07 1.66 3.83
CA LYS A 238 6.44 2.21 3.72
C LYS A 238 7.06 2.48 5.08
N GLU A 239 6.29 2.98 6.04
CA GLU A 239 6.75 3.19 7.42
C GLU A 239 7.14 1.87 8.07
N GLN A 240 6.34 0.80 7.94
CA GLN A 240 6.66 -0.52 8.45
C GLN A 240 7.92 -1.11 7.82
N GLU A 241 8.12 -0.92 6.51
CA GLU A 241 9.32 -1.37 5.80
C GLU A 241 10.57 -0.66 6.35
N ILE A 242 10.50 0.66 6.52
CA ILE A 242 11.57 1.48 7.14
C ILE A 242 11.85 1.02 8.58
N GLU A 243 10.82 0.72 9.37
CA GLU A 243 11.01 0.20 10.73
C GLU A 243 11.73 -1.15 10.73
N MET A 244 11.33 -2.07 9.85
CA MET A 244 11.96 -3.38 9.72
C MET A 244 13.43 -3.27 9.29
N GLU A 245 13.74 -2.41 8.32
CA GLU A 245 15.12 -2.11 7.91
C GLU A 245 15.94 -1.54 9.08
N LYS A 246 15.41 -0.56 9.82
CA LYS A 246 16.07 -0.01 11.01
C LYS A 246 16.34 -1.08 12.07
N PHE A 247 15.40 -2.01 12.28
CA PHE A 247 15.58 -3.13 13.21
C PHE A 247 16.69 -4.09 12.75
N VAL A 248 16.79 -4.36 11.45
CA VAL A 248 17.88 -5.18 10.86
C VAL A 248 19.22 -4.47 11.02
N ASP A 249 19.31 -3.19 10.67
CA ASP A 249 20.53 -2.40 10.80
C ASP A 249 21.01 -2.32 12.26
N LEU A 250 20.09 -2.15 13.22
CA LEU A 250 20.43 -2.16 14.64
C LEU A 250 20.99 -3.53 15.08
N ALA A 251 20.44 -4.64 14.56
CA ALA A 251 20.92 -5.99 14.87
C ALA A 251 22.32 -6.29 14.27
N TYR A 252 22.72 -5.54 13.24
CA TYR A 252 24.00 -5.65 12.55
C TYR A 252 24.91 -4.42 12.70
N SER A 253 24.59 -3.49 13.64
CA SER A 253 25.39 -2.29 13.85
C SER A 253 26.85 -2.64 14.14
N ARG A 254 27.76 -1.94 13.47
CA ARG A 254 29.23 -2.13 13.49
C ARG A 254 29.93 -1.00 14.26
N ASP A 255 29.26 -0.43 15.26
CA ASP A 255 29.85 0.59 16.12
C ASP A 255 31.14 0.07 16.79
N ASP A 256 32.16 0.94 16.82
CA ASP A 256 33.49 0.69 17.38
C ASP A 256 34.22 -0.57 16.84
N GLU A 257 34.03 -0.95 15.57
CA GLU A 257 34.76 -2.09 14.94
C GLU A 257 36.21 -1.75 14.57
N LEU A 258 36.54 -0.46 14.41
CA LEU A 258 37.89 -0.05 14.02
C LEU A 258 38.90 -0.41 15.13
N ALA A 259 40.05 -0.93 14.70
CA ALA A 259 41.13 -1.25 15.61
C ALA A 259 41.60 0.02 16.34
N VAL A 260 41.58 0.00 17.66
CA VAL A 260 42.07 1.10 18.48
C VAL A 260 43.60 1.00 18.56
N PRO A 261 44.37 2.02 18.13
CA PRO A 261 45.82 1.99 18.24
C PRO A 261 46.27 2.03 19.70
N TRP A 262 47.35 1.32 20.02
CA TRP A 262 47.88 1.22 21.38
C TRP A 262 49.16 2.02 21.54
N ALA A 263 49.28 2.75 22.65
CA ALA A 263 50.57 3.32 23.04
C ALA A 263 51.51 2.20 23.51
N ILE A 264 52.71 2.11 22.94
CA ILE A 264 53.70 1.06 23.30
C ILE A 264 54.03 1.08 24.80
N SER A 265 54.00 2.26 25.43
CA SER A 265 54.19 2.42 26.88
C SER A 265 53.19 1.63 27.72
N SER A 266 51.97 1.41 27.22
CA SER A 266 50.92 0.66 27.91
C SER A 266 51.13 -0.86 27.90
N LEU A 267 52.03 -1.37 27.05
CA LEU A 267 52.40 -2.78 26.98
C LEU A 267 53.54 -3.15 27.95
N LYS A 268 54.16 -2.15 28.60
CA LYS A 268 55.29 -2.37 29.51
C LYS A 268 54.91 -3.07 30.81
N ASP A 269 53.65 -2.92 31.24
CA ASP A 269 53.13 -3.49 32.47
C ASP A 269 51.87 -4.29 32.15
N PHE A 270 51.92 -5.60 32.38
CA PHE A 270 50.83 -6.53 32.11
C PHE A 270 49.60 -6.27 32.99
N VAL A 271 49.77 -5.65 34.17
CA VAL A 271 48.64 -5.32 35.05
C VAL A 271 47.90 -4.08 34.57
N ARG A 272 48.57 -3.21 33.82
CA ARG A 272 48.00 -1.95 33.30
C ARG A 272 47.48 -2.06 31.86
N SER A 273 47.66 -3.20 31.20
CA SER A 273 47.28 -3.39 29.80
C SER A 273 45.78 -3.68 29.62
N SER A 274 44.97 -2.62 29.57
CA SER A 274 43.51 -2.75 29.36
C SER A 274 43.10 -3.26 27.98
N GLN A 275 44.07 -3.42 27.05
CA GLN A 275 43.86 -3.85 25.67
C GLN A 275 43.50 -5.33 25.55
N PHE A 276 43.82 -6.12 26.57
CA PHE A 276 43.59 -7.56 26.60
C PHE A 276 42.57 -7.94 27.67
N TYR A 277 41.91 -9.07 27.47
CA TYR A 277 41.05 -9.72 28.45
C TYR A 277 41.28 -11.23 28.42
N LYS A 278 40.88 -11.93 29.47
CA LYS A 278 41.09 -13.38 29.54
C LYS A 278 40.30 -14.08 28.44
N LEU A 279 40.90 -15.07 27.80
CA LEU A 279 40.21 -15.85 26.77
C LEU A 279 39.01 -16.62 27.35
N SER A 280 39.02 -16.92 28.66
CA SER A 280 37.88 -17.47 29.40
C SER A 280 36.65 -16.55 29.41
N ASP A 281 36.84 -15.25 29.22
CA ASP A 281 35.73 -14.27 29.20
C ASP A 281 35.16 -14.09 27.80
N PHE A 282 35.81 -14.67 26.77
CA PHE A 282 35.36 -14.59 25.39
C PHE A 282 34.09 -15.43 25.17
N HIS A 283 33.04 -14.78 24.66
CA HIS A 283 31.84 -15.46 24.22
C HIS A 283 31.17 -14.72 23.05
N LEU A 284 30.51 -15.49 22.18
CA LEU A 284 29.64 -14.93 21.16
C LEU A 284 28.28 -14.56 21.76
N TYR A 285 27.54 -13.68 21.08
CA TYR A 285 26.19 -13.29 21.49
C TYR A 285 25.29 -14.51 21.72
N LYS A 286 24.64 -14.56 22.90
CA LYS A 286 23.82 -15.68 23.40
C LYS A 286 24.54 -17.04 23.52
N ARG A 287 25.88 -17.07 23.55
CA ARG A 287 26.67 -18.29 23.80
C ARG A 287 27.38 -18.21 25.13
N ARG A 288 27.67 -19.38 25.72
CA ARG A 288 28.49 -19.47 26.93
C ARG A 288 29.98 -19.41 26.57
N PRO A 289 30.82 -18.82 27.42
CA PRO A 289 32.27 -18.89 27.26
C PRO A 289 32.78 -20.32 27.42
N LEU A 290 33.95 -20.58 26.86
CA LEU A 290 34.68 -21.85 27.02
C LEU A 290 35.74 -21.70 28.11
N GLU A 291 36.05 -22.80 28.79
CA GLU A 291 37.11 -22.82 29.80
C GLU A 291 38.48 -22.81 29.13
N PHE A 292 39.25 -21.77 29.41
CA PHE A 292 40.64 -21.62 28.97
C PHE A 292 41.53 -21.25 30.15
N PRO A 293 42.82 -21.63 30.13
CA PRO A 293 43.78 -21.21 31.13
C PRO A 293 43.88 -19.68 31.23
N ASP A 294 44.01 -19.17 32.46
CA ASP A 294 44.17 -17.74 32.77
C ASP A 294 45.41 -17.09 32.12
N SER A 295 46.34 -17.90 31.61
CA SER A 295 47.52 -17.43 30.86
C SER A 295 47.21 -17.02 29.42
N LEU A 296 46.03 -17.38 28.88
CA LEU A 296 45.63 -17.03 27.51
C LEU A 296 44.78 -15.76 27.52
N MET A 297 45.24 -14.77 26.77
CA MET A 297 44.61 -13.46 26.66
C MET A 297 44.21 -13.17 25.21
N LEU A 298 43.10 -12.47 25.03
CA LEU A 298 42.60 -12.03 23.74
C LEU A 298 42.59 -10.51 23.66
N SER A 299 42.95 -9.99 22.49
CA SER A 299 42.93 -8.56 22.20
C SER A 299 41.51 -8.05 22.00
N ARG A 300 41.18 -6.90 22.59
CA ARG A 300 39.91 -6.19 22.33
C ARG A 300 39.74 -5.73 20.89
N ASN A 301 40.84 -5.55 20.15
CA ASN A 301 40.80 -5.23 18.72
C ASN A 301 40.39 -6.45 17.87
N PHE A 302 40.56 -7.68 18.38
CA PHE A 302 40.09 -8.88 17.68
C PHE A 302 38.60 -9.10 17.93
N PHE A 303 38.16 -8.98 19.18
CA PHE A 303 36.75 -9.05 19.53
C PHE A 303 36.47 -8.24 20.81
N ASN A 304 35.53 -7.31 20.77
CA ASN A 304 35.13 -6.53 21.93
C ASN A 304 33.94 -7.19 22.65
N PRO A 305 34.07 -7.62 23.92
CA PRO A 305 32.99 -8.24 24.67
C PRO A 305 31.75 -7.35 24.87
N LYS A 306 31.88 -6.03 24.67
CA LYS A 306 30.74 -5.10 24.72
C LYS A 306 29.84 -5.16 23.49
N TRP A 307 30.28 -5.79 22.40
CA TRP A 307 29.47 -5.89 21.19
C TRP A 307 28.25 -6.79 21.42
N ALA A 308 27.08 -6.29 21.00
CA ALA A 308 25.83 -7.04 20.97
C ALA A 308 25.50 -7.51 19.53
N GLY A 309 24.57 -8.45 19.41
CA GLY A 309 24.06 -8.92 18.11
C GLY A 309 24.83 -10.09 17.50
N HIS A 310 24.30 -10.62 16.39
CA HIS A 310 24.86 -11.79 15.71
C HIS A 310 26.06 -11.39 14.85
N ARG A 311 27.29 -11.59 15.36
CA ARG A 311 28.55 -11.27 14.66
C ARG A 311 29.30 -12.52 14.18
N ARG A 312 30.00 -12.39 13.05
CA ARG A 312 30.93 -13.40 12.52
C ARG A 312 32.36 -13.04 12.95
N ILE A 313 33.11 -14.02 13.45
CA ILE A 313 34.56 -13.89 13.66
C ILE A 313 35.22 -14.04 12.28
N LYS A 314 36.14 -13.15 11.92
CA LYS A 314 36.97 -13.29 10.72
C LYS A 314 38.12 -14.26 10.97
#